data_AF-A0A970YIP3-F1
#
_entry.id   AF-A0A970YIP3-F1
#
_cell.length_a   1.000
_cell.length_b   1.000
_cell.length_c   1.000
_cell.angle_alpha   90.00
_cell.angle_beta   90.00
_cell.angle_gamma   90.00
#
_symmetry.space_group_name_H-M   'P 1'
#
loop_
_entity.id
_entity.type
_entity.pdbx_description
1 polymer ?
#
loop_
_entity_poly.entity_id
_entity_poly.type
_entity_poly.pdbx_seq_one_letter_code
_entity_poly.pdbx_strand_id
1 'polypeptide(L)'
;MRKIMLLLAIVIVLAVTMLANNVLEFPNADIYYPEGYEKVAVYLGNTFESIRPKAIELVGNDPGRINIVLADFGANTNGLAQAQNHKTIQVFVWPADTILSTRMNVSNLYRQLLIHEFTHIAHLTYTTGIPAFISRVILGTEMFSPQQLSPFVEGVTLFAESSNYFSEGRLNNPMWGREMIYQNMKANSFPGLDYALSVSREDYRGGALYYNYMASFYDYLVRRFGIESVKEFHGQVSGRLPVFGPINASKIAFGEALDGLYNDWKEEVGIEATKYATLTEVRTVANGQIFDMTKTENGVVFSYSIFGEVSSWNGSVERGIEEYVDGGFSRRLSDFNALSLKWHEGNIYLMTSVTERNTTSREIWSHRPPLSVRLLDKGMITAFDIYNGRLIK
;
A
#
# COMPACT_ATOMS: atom_id res chain seq x y z
N MET A 1 -39.10 26.75 -24.60
CA MET A 1 -37.66 26.72 -24.23
C MET A 1 -37.41 27.12 -22.78
N ARG A 2 -37.81 28.31 -22.30
CA ARG A 2 -37.53 28.77 -20.92
C ARG A 2 -38.06 27.87 -19.79
N LYS A 3 -39.26 27.27 -19.95
CA LYS A 3 -39.84 26.31 -18.98
C LYS A 3 -39.15 24.94 -18.99
N ILE A 4 -38.62 24.50 -20.14
CA ILE A 4 -37.90 23.22 -20.28
C ILE A 4 -36.51 23.33 -19.66
N MET A 5 -35.82 24.46 -19.83
CA MET A 5 -34.54 24.71 -19.16
C MET A 5 -34.68 24.84 -17.64
N LEU A 6 -35.79 25.41 -17.15
CA LEU A 6 -36.07 25.46 -15.72
C LEU A 6 -36.33 24.05 -15.16
N LEU A 7 -37.07 23.20 -15.89
CA LEU A 7 -37.30 21.81 -15.50
C LEU A 7 -36.01 20.99 -15.53
N LEU A 8 -35.15 21.18 -16.54
CA LEU A 8 -33.85 20.53 -16.63
C LEU A 8 -32.93 20.98 -15.49
N ALA A 9 -32.89 22.28 -15.17
CA ALA A 9 -32.13 22.81 -14.05
C ALA A 9 -32.65 22.28 -12.72
N ILE A 10 -33.96 22.17 -12.53
CA ILE A 10 -34.58 21.58 -11.33
C ILE A 10 -34.28 20.08 -11.24
N VAL A 11 -34.30 19.33 -12.35
CA VAL A 11 -33.95 17.90 -12.38
C VAL A 11 -32.46 17.69 -12.15
N ILE A 12 -31.59 18.55 -12.67
CA ILE A 12 -30.15 18.53 -12.41
C ILE A 12 -29.88 18.89 -10.94
N VAL A 13 -30.53 19.93 -10.40
CA VAL A 13 -30.40 20.30 -8.98
C VAL A 13 -30.97 19.19 -8.08
N LEU A 14 -32.10 18.58 -8.42
CA LEU A 14 -32.68 17.45 -7.68
C LEU A 14 -31.80 16.21 -7.75
N ALA A 15 -31.21 15.90 -8.91
CA ALA A 15 -30.25 14.81 -9.07
C ALA A 15 -28.95 15.09 -8.31
N VAL A 16 -28.47 16.34 -8.29
CA VAL A 16 -27.32 16.79 -7.50
C VAL A 16 -27.64 16.76 -6.00
N THR A 17 -28.87 17.02 -5.57
CA THR A 17 -29.30 16.86 -4.17
C THR A 17 -29.56 15.41 -3.77
N MET A 18 -29.93 14.53 -4.71
CA MET A 18 -29.96 13.08 -4.48
C MET A 18 -28.57 12.45 -4.51
N LEU A 19 -27.59 13.15 -5.08
CA LEU A 19 -26.15 12.89 -4.99
C LEU A 19 -25.49 13.73 -3.88
N ALA A 20 -26.25 14.52 -3.10
CA ALA A 20 -25.68 15.28 -2.01
C ALA A 20 -25.32 14.30 -0.91
N ASN A 21 -24.03 14.02 -0.80
CA ASN A 21 -23.47 13.34 0.34
C ASN A 21 -23.91 14.08 1.61
N ASN A 22 -24.42 13.34 2.59
CA ASN A 22 -24.60 13.87 3.93
C ASN A 22 -23.23 14.31 4.46
N VAL A 23 -23.20 15.31 5.33
CA VAL A 23 -21.94 15.86 5.88
C VAL A 23 -21.98 15.76 7.40
N LEU A 24 -20.90 15.24 7.98
CA LEU A 24 -20.59 15.38 9.40
C LEU A 24 -19.36 16.27 9.56
N GLU A 25 -19.48 17.30 10.37
CA GLU A 25 -18.38 18.19 10.70
C GLU A 25 -17.64 17.67 11.93
N PHE A 26 -16.34 17.44 11.78
CA PHE A 26 -15.39 17.18 12.87
C PHE A 26 -14.49 18.40 13.06
N PRO A 27 -13.69 18.51 14.14
CA PRO A 27 -12.80 19.66 14.34
C PRO A 27 -11.88 19.97 13.15
N ASN A 28 -11.28 18.94 12.54
CA ASN A 28 -10.27 19.08 11.50
C ASN A 28 -10.67 18.45 10.15
N ALA A 29 -11.89 17.93 10.00
CA ALA A 29 -12.36 17.40 8.74
C ALA A 29 -13.87 17.57 8.51
N ASP A 30 -14.24 17.67 7.23
CA ASP A 30 -15.60 17.46 6.73
C ASP A 30 -15.72 16.03 6.19
N ILE A 31 -16.66 15.24 6.73
CA ILE A 31 -16.89 13.86 6.27
C ILE A 31 -18.14 13.80 5.40
N TYR A 32 -17.97 13.60 4.10
CA TYR A 32 -19.04 13.44 3.12
C TYR A 32 -19.34 11.95 2.94
N TYR A 33 -20.60 11.54 3.09
CA TYR A 33 -20.99 10.13 3.01
C TYR A 33 -22.37 9.90 2.39
N PRO A 34 -22.57 8.78 1.68
CA PRO A 34 -23.87 8.38 1.16
C PRO A 34 -24.81 7.88 2.27
N GLU A 35 -26.12 7.88 2.01
CA GLU A 35 -27.12 7.34 2.93
C GLU A 35 -26.78 5.90 3.37
N GLY A 36 -27.00 5.56 4.65
CA GLY A 36 -26.67 4.26 5.24
C GLY A 36 -25.24 4.13 5.79
N TYR A 37 -24.34 5.07 5.50
CA TYR A 37 -22.94 5.03 5.95
C TYR A 37 -22.63 5.92 7.16
N GLU A 38 -23.63 6.52 7.81
CA GLU A 38 -23.43 7.47 8.92
C GLU A 38 -22.53 6.90 10.03
N LYS A 39 -22.75 5.64 10.45
CA LYS A 39 -21.91 5.00 11.47
C LYS A 39 -20.45 4.87 11.04
N VAL A 40 -20.21 4.59 9.76
CA VAL A 40 -18.86 4.51 9.17
C VAL A 40 -18.24 5.91 9.10
N ALA A 41 -19.03 6.93 8.73
CA ALA A 41 -18.58 8.33 8.70
C ALA A 41 -18.19 8.84 10.10
N VAL A 42 -19.01 8.56 11.12
CA VAL A 42 -18.69 8.87 12.53
C VAL A 42 -17.42 8.15 12.96
N TYR A 43 -17.27 6.88 12.61
CA TYR A 43 -16.09 6.09 12.93
C TYR A 43 -14.82 6.66 12.27
N LEU A 44 -14.89 6.99 10.98
CA LEU A 44 -13.79 7.57 10.22
C LEU A 44 -13.38 8.94 10.76
N GLY A 45 -14.34 9.82 11.06
CA GLY A 45 -14.06 11.13 11.64
C GLY A 45 -13.33 11.03 12.98
N ASN A 46 -13.83 10.20 13.91
CA ASN A 46 -13.15 9.97 15.20
C ASN A 46 -11.76 9.34 15.02
N THR A 47 -11.63 8.38 14.10
CA THR A 47 -10.34 7.75 13.80
C THR A 47 -9.35 8.76 13.23
N PHE A 48 -9.78 9.61 12.30
CA PHE A 48 -8.97 10.68 11.71
C PHE A 48 -8.45 11.64 12.78
N GLU A 49 -9.33 12.15 13.64
CA GLU A 49 -8.92 13.06 14.73
C GLU A 49 -7.89 12.41 15.66
N SER A 50 -7.98 11.08 15.89
CA SER A 50 -7.03 10.36 16.73
C SER A 50 -5.64 10.19 16.11
N ILE A 51 -5.54 10.02 14.79
CA ILE A 51 -4.26 9.77 14.10
C ILE A 51 -3.59 11.05 13.58
N ARG A 52 -4.36 12.12 13.40
CA ARG A 52 -3.92 13.39 12.81
C ARG A 52 -2.68 13.98 13.51
N PRO A 53 -2.63 14.09 14.85
CA PRO A 53 -1.47 14.69 15.52
C PRO A 53 -0.19 13.94 15.22
N LYS A 54 -0.24 12.60 15.13
CA LYS A 54 0.93 11.78 14.86
C LYS A 54 1.46 11.99 13.45
N ALA A 55 0.60 12.01 12.43
CA ALA A 55 1.03 12.29 11.06
C ALA A 55 1.75 13.64 10.94
N ILE A 56 1.19 14.68 11.59
CA ILE A 56 1.78 16.03 11.58
C ILE A 56 3.10 16.05 12.34
N GLU A 57 3.17 15.39 13.49
CA GLU A 57 4.40 15.23 14.25
C GLU A 57 5.48 14.56 13.41
N LEU A 58 5.16 13.56 12.59
CA LEU A 58 6.14 12.84 11.77
C LEU A 58 6.60 13.66 10.55
N VAL A 59 5.69 14.37 9.90
CA VAL A 59 5.99 15.14 8.68
C VAL A 59 6.62 16.50 9.00
N GLY A 60 6.15 17.15 10.07
CA GLY A 60 6.50 18.53 10.43
C GLY A 60 5.65 19.61 9.73
N ASN A 61 4.51 19.25 9.14
CA ASN A 61 3.60 20.19 8.49
C ASN A 61 2.14 19.91 8.86
N ASP A 62 1.41 20.96 9.23
CA ASP A 62 -0.03 20.91 9.47
C ASP A 62 -0.75 21.47 8.22
N PRO A 63 -1.44 20.63 7.44
CA PRO A 63 -2.16 21.08 6.24
C PRO A 63 -3.48 21.81 6.55
N GLY A 64 -3.86 21.96 7.82
CA GLY A 64 -5.13 22.49 8.28
C GLY A 64 -6.26 21.47 8.17
N ARG A 65 -7.47 21.98 7.92
CA ARG A 65 -8.70 21.20 7.75
C ARG A 65 -8.72 20.52 6.38
N ILE A 66 -9.28 19.31 6.32
CA ILE A 66 -9.37 18.48 5.10
C ILE A 66 -10.80 18.02 4.81
N ASN A 67 -11.00 17.39 3.64
CA ASN A 67 -12.23 16.70 3.29
C ASN A 67 -12.00 15.19 3.28
N ILE A 68 -12.97 14.41 3.76
CA ILE A 68 -12.98 12.94 3.64
C ILE A 68 -14.28 12.54 2.95
N VAL A 69 -14.18 11.82 1.83
CA VAL A 69 -15.32 11.42 1.01
C VAL A 69 -15.43 9.90 0.99
N LEU A 70 -16.52 9.36 1.51
CA LEU A 70 -16.83 7.93 1.42
C LEU A 70 -17.43 7.62 0.06
N ALA A 71 -16.88 6.62 -0.62
CA ALA A 71 -17.37 6.12 -1.89
C ALA A 71 -17.56 4.60 -1.84
N ASP A 72 -18.67 4.11 -2.42
CA ASP A 72 -18.92 2.69 -2.60
C ASP A 72 -18.58 2.27 -4.04
N PHE A 73 -17.56 1.40 -4.17
CA PHE A 73 -17.10 0.84 -5.44
C PHE A 73 -17.23 -0.70 -5.47
N GLY A 74 -18.12 -1.29 -4.66
CA GLY A 74 -18.23 -2.75 -4.55
C GLY A 74 -17.02 -3.36 -3.85
N ALA A 75 -16.52 -4.52 -4.29
CA ALA A 75 -15.45 -5.28 -3.62
C ALA A 75 -14.03 -4.71 -3.85
N ASN A 76 -13.94 -3.40 -4.08
CA ASN A 76 -12.69 -2.69 -4.22
C ASN A 76 -12.34 -2.00 -2.90
N THR A 77 -11.33 -2.53 -2.23
CA THR A 77 -10.72 -1.86 -1.08
C THR A 77 -9.57 -0.99 -1.54
N ASN A 78 -9.75 0.32 -1.47
CA ASN A 78 -8.69 1.28 -1.70
C ASN A 78 -9.03 2.64 -1.08
N GLY A 79 -8.13 3.59 -1.23
CA GLY A 79 -8.43 5.01 -1.12
C GLY A 79 -7.45 5.80 -1.97
N LEU A 80 -7.60 7.11 -1.97
CA LEU A 80 -6.63 8.01 -2.57
C LEU A 80 -6.70 9.40 -1.93
N ALA A 81 -5.54 9.99 -1.72
CA ALA A 81 -5.39 11.40 -1.37
C ALA A 81 -5.30 12.26 -2.63
N GLN A 82 -6.06 13.34 -2.63
CA GLN A 82 -5.93 14.44 -3.57
C GLN A 82 -5.46 15.67 -2.80
N ALA A 83 -4.16 15.69 -2.46
CA ALA A 83 -3.56 16.77 -1.69
C ALA A 83 -3.81 18.15 -2.32
N GLN A 84 -3.80 18.23 -3.66
CA GLN A 84 -3.94 19.48 -4.40
C GLN A 84 -5.39 19.81 -4.79
N ASN A 85 -6.34 18.87 -4.68
CA ASN A 85 -7.78 19.11 -4.91
C ASN A 85 -8.50 19.25 -3.57
N HIS A 86 -8.40 20.43 -2.96
CA HIS A 86 -9.06 20.75 -1.69
C HIS A 86 -8.68 19.81 -0.53
N LYS A 87 -7.49 19.19 -0.58
CA LYS A 87 -6.98 18.29 0.48
C LYS A 87 -8.02 17.21 0.82
N THR A 88 -8.36 16.42 -0.19
CA THR A 88 -9.44 15.44 -0.08
C THR A 88 -8.89 14.03 0.05
N ILE A 89 -9.35 13.26 1.03
CA ILE A 89 -9.14 11.81 1.11
C ILE A 89 -10.41 11.13 0.61
N GLN A 90 -10.30 10.29 -0.41
CA GLN A 90 -11.40 9.42 -0.82
C GLN A 90 -11.20 8.04 -0.20
N VAL A 91 -12.22 7.55 0.53
CA VAL A 91 -12.19 6.25 1.21
C VAL A 91 -13.18 5.31 0.54
N PHE A 92 -12.71 4.14 0.10
CA PHE A 92 -13.60 3.12 -0.44
C PHE A 92 -14.05 2.23 0.71
N VAL A 93 -15.36 2.15 0.90
CA VAL A 93 -15.98 1.60 2.13
C VAL A 93 -15.98 0.06 2.21
N TRP A 94 -15.34 -0.63 1.26
CA TRP A 94 -15.27 -2.09 1.25
C TRP A 94 -14.14 -2.64 2.13
N PRO A 95 -14.39 -3.63 2.99
CA PRO A 95 -13.36 -4.22 3.86
C PRO A 95 -12.21 -4.85 3.08
N ALA A 96 -10.98 -4.72 3.60
CA ALA A 96 -9.77 -5.23 2.96
C ALA A 96 -9.81 -6.72 2.74
N ASP A 97 -9.57 -7.14 1.49
CA ASP A 97 -9.40 -8.55 1.17
C ASP A 97 -8.12 -9.15 1.77
N THR A 98 -8.02 -10.48 1.69
CA THR A 98 -6.90 -11.22 2.28
C THR A 98 -5.54 -10.85 1.67
N ILE A 99 -5.45 -10.48 0.37
CA ILE A 99 -4.17 -10.06 -0.22
C ILE A 99 -3.71 -8.76 0.41
N LEU A 100 -4.63 -7.78 0.42
CA LEU A 100 -4.37 -6.46 0.93
C LEU A 100 -4.03 -6.55 2.42
N SER A 101 -4.75 -7.35 3.21
CA SER A 101 -4.42 -7.55 4.62
C SER A 101 -3.03 -8.16 4.81
N THR A 102 -2.68 -9.20 4.05
CA THR A 102 -1.38 -9.89 4.16
C THR A 102 -0.22 -9.05 3.65
N ARG A 103 -0.42 -8.15 2.69
CA ARG A 103 0.63 -7.25 2.17
C ARG A 103 0.76 -5.96 2.98
N MET A 104 -0.36 -5.41 3.45
CA MET A 104 -0.37 -4.14 4.19
C MET A 104 -0.10 -4.33 5.69
N ASN A 105 -0.26 -5.56 6.23
CA ASN A 105 -0.12 -5.90 7.65
C ASN A 105 -1.06 -5.04 8.51
N VAL A 106 -2.35 -5.33 8.44
CA VAL A 106 -3.43 -4.43 8.88
C VAL A 106 -4.24 -5.07 10.00
N SER A 107 -4.37 -4.40 11.14
CA SER A 107 -5.41 -4.74 12.14
C SER A 107 -6.67 -3.90 11.96
N ASN A 108 -6.54 -2.69 11.41
CA ASN A 108 -7.63 -1.76 11.15
C ASN A 108 -7.40 -1.01 9.84
N LEU A 109 -8.17 -1.38 8.82
CA LEU A 109 -8.05 -0.82 7.48
C LEU A 109 -8.24 0.69 7.45
N TYR A 110 -9.30 1.19 8.07
CA TYR A 110 -9.63 2.61 7.99
C TYR A 110 -8.56 3.47 8.67
N ARG A 111 -8.03 3.00 9.80
CA ARG A 111 -6.92 3.69 10.46
C ARG A 111 -5.68 3.72 9.57
N GLN A 112 -5.30 2.59 8.97
CA GLN A 112 -4.12 2.51 8.11
C GLN A 112 -4.27 3.36 6.84
N LEU A 113 -5.44 3.33 6.21
CA LEU A 113 -5.73 4.16 5.05
C LEU A 113 -5.70 5.65 5.41
N LEU A 114 -6.37 6.04 6.50
CA LEU A 114 -6.40 7.44 6.93
C LEU A 114 -5.00 7.97 7.28
N ILE A 115 -4.17 7.21 8.00
CA ILE A 115 -2.80 7.65 8.28
C ILE A 115 -1.97 7.75 7.00
N HIS A 116 -2.10 6.79 6.07
CA HIS A 116 -1.40 6.82 4.78
C HIS A 116 -1.76 8.08 3.97
N GLU A 117 -3.05 8.24 3.68
CA GLU A 117 -3.54 9.31 2.81
C GLU A 117 -3.40 10.69 3.45
N PHE A 118 -3.61 10.80 4.77
CA PHE A 118 -3.40 12.07 5.44
C PHE A 118 -1.91 12.45 5.50
N THR A 119 -1.02 11.46 5.63
CA THR A 119 0.43 11.72 5.56
C THR A 119 0.83 12.22 4.17
N HIS A 120 0.23 11.71 3.09
CA HIS A 120 0.38 12.32 1.76
C HIS A 120 -0.07 13.78 1.75
N ILE A 121 -1.24 14.11 2.30
CA ILE A 121 -1.70 15.50 2.35
C ILE A 121 -0.73 16.37 3.15
N ALA A 122 -0.32 15.96 4.34
CA ALA A 122 0.62 16.69 5.17
C ALA A 122 1.98 16.88 4.45
N HIS A 123 2.50 15.85 3.79
CA HIS A 123 3.78 15.91 3.10
C HIS A 123 3.70 16.75 1.80
N LEU A 124 2.76 16.45 0.91
CA LEU A 124 2.65 17.08 -0.41
C LEU A 124 2.15 18.53 -0.39
N THR A 125 1.59 18.98 0.73
CA THR A 125 1.22 20.40 0.93
C THR A 125 2.31 21.18 1.66
N TYR A 126 3.40 20.52 2.10
CA TYR A 126 4.49 21.18 2.81
C TYR A 126 5.30 22.05 1.83
N THR A 127 4.90 23.31 1.73
CA THR A 127 5.46 24.29 0.81
C THR A 127 5.68 25.60 1.55
N THR A 128 6.90 26.14 1.50
CA THR A 128 7.30 27.38 2.21
C THR A 128 7.96 28.37 1.26
N GLY A 129 8.25 29.59 1.74
CA GLY A 129 9.03 30.59 1.00
C GLY A 129 8.43 31.01 -0.35
N ILE A 130 9.31 31.18 -1.35
CA ILE A 130 8.94 31.59 -2.72
C ILE A 130 7.97 30.58 -3.37
N PRO A 131 8.20 29.25 -3.31
CA PRO A 131 7.24 28.28 -3.80
C PRO A 131 5.83 28.44 -3.22
N ALA A 132 5.71 28.77 -1.92
CA ALA A 132 4.40 28.98 -1.29
C ALA A 132 3.72 30.25 -1.81
N PHE A 133 4.48 31.33 -2.02
CA PHE A 133 3.95 32.55 -2.62
C PHE A 133 3.43 32.30 -4.05
N ILE A 134 4.21 31.61 -4.89
CA ILE A 134 3.79 31.27 -6.25
C ILE A 134 2.53 30.40 -6.23
N SER A 135 2.54 29.34 -5.42
CA SER A 135 1.42 28.38 -5.35
C SER A 135 0.13 29.05 -4.84
N ARG A 136 0.20 29.79 -3.73
CA ARG A 136 -0.99 30.29 -3.03
C ARG A 136 -1.47 31.64 -3.54
N VAL A 137 -0.57 32.53 -3.99
CA VAL A 137 -0.91 33.90 -4.39
C VAL A 137 -1.05 34.03 -5.90
N ILE A 138 -0.13 33.44 -6.67
CA ILE A 138 -0.13 33.59 -8.14
C ILE A 138 -1.07 32.57 -8.79
N LEU A 139 -0.95 31.29 -8.40
CA LEU A 139 -1.64 30.19 -9.08
C LEU A 139 -2.92 29.75 -8.38
N GLY A 140 -3.06 30.05 -7.08
CA GLY A 140 -4.19 29.59 -6.26
C GLY A 140 -4.26 28.06 -6.12
N THR A 141 -3.15 27.34 -6.33
CA THR A 141 -3.08 25.88 -6.27
C THR A 141 -1.71 25.40 -5.79
N GLU A 142 -1.68 24.30 -5.03
CA GLU A 142 -0.44 23.64 -4.56
C GLU A 142 0.03 22.53 -5.53
N MET A 143 -0.45 22.54 -6.78
CA MET A 143 -0.01 21.62 -7.85
C MET A 143 1.49 21.63 -8.14
N PHE A 144 2.22 22.66 -7.74
CA PHE A 144 3.66 22.77 -7.94
C PHE A 144 4.45 22.67 -6.62
N SER A 145 3.89 21.99 -5.62
CA SER A 145 4.61 21.77 -4.37
C SER A 145 5.96 21.09 -4.65
N PRO A 146 7.07 21.60 -4.09
CA PRO A 146 8.39 21.00 -4.23
C PRO A 146 8.43 19.53 -3.78
N GLN A 147 7.57 19.15 -2.84
CA GLN A 147 7.51 17.80 -2.28
C GLN A 147 7.02 16.75 -3.27
N GLN A 148 6.37 17.14 -4.37
CA GLN A 148 6.00 16.20 -5.44
C GLN A 148 7.22 15.54 -6.10
N LEU A 149 8.38 16.18 -6.05
CA LEU A 149 9.64 15.64 -6.57
C LEU A 149 10.51 15.02 -5.47
N SER A 150 9.98 14.87 -4.26
CA SER A 150 10.65 14.12 -3.20
C SER A 150 10.75 12.64 -3.60
N PRO A 151 11.90 11.96 -3.37
CA PRO A 151 12.01 10.52 -3.59
C PRO A 151 11.19 9.70 -2.57
N PHE A 152 10.66 10.35 -1.53
CA PHE A 152 9.99 9.71 -0.41
C PHE A 152 8.49 9.97 -0.34
N VAL A 153 7.82 10.29 -1.46
CA VAL A 153 6.36 10.53 -1.48
C VAL A 153 5.59 9.38 -0.84
N GLU A 154 5.91 8.14 -1.20
CA GLU A 154 5.37 6.93 -0.55
C GLU A 154 6.17 6.51 0.69
N GLY A 155 7.47 6.77 0.70
CA GLY A 155 8.34 6.38 1.82
C GLY A 155 7.86 6.93 3.17
N VAL A 156 7.45 8.20 3.20
CA VAL A 156 6.96 8.85 4.43
C VAL A 156 5.64 8.27 4.91
N THR A 157 4.75 7.85 4.00
CA THR A 157 3.41 7.36 4.36
C THR A 157 3.49 5.95 4.92
N LEU A 158 4.31 5.09 4.33
CA LEU A 158 4.58 3.74 4.86
C LEU A 158 5.32 3.78 6.20
N PHE A 159 6.24 4.75 6.37
CA PHE A 159 6.85 5.00 7.67
C PHE A 159 5.79 5.38 8.71
N ALA A 160 4.88 6.31 8.37
CA ALA A 160 3.80 6.72 9.26
C ALA A 160 2.86 5.56 9.62
N GLU A 161 2.46 4.73 8.64
CA GLU A 161 1.69 3.50 8.88
C GLU A 161 2.35 2.62 9.94
N SER A 162 3.67 2.42 9.81
CA SER A 162 4.43 1.45 10.60
C SER A 162 4.89 2.02 11.95
N SER A 163 4.73 3.32 12.16
CA SER A 163 5.15 4.01 13.40
C SER A 163 4.10 3.97 14.52
N ASN A 164 2.83 3.70 14.19
CA ASN A 164 1.73 3.74 15.16
C ASN A 164 1.68 2.49 16.04
N TYR A 165 1.82 1.31 15.44
CA TYR A 165 1.78 0.02 16.13
C TYR A 165 2.84 -0.91 15.55
N PHE A 166 3.56 -1.59 16.42
CA PHE A 166 4.61 -2.55 16.03
C PHE A 166 4.08 -3.68 15.13
N SER A 167 2.82 -4.07 15.28
CA SER A 167 2.19 -5.14 14.51
C SER A 167 1.48 -4.66 13.24
N GLU A 168 1.55 -3.37 12.91
CA GLU A 168 0.85 -2.80 11.75
C GLU A 168 1.80 -2.06 10.81
N GLY A 169 1.37 -1.90 9.56
CA GLY A 169 2.09 -1.12 8.57
C GLY A 169 3.07 -1.95 7.76
N ARG A 170 3.30 -1.49 6.53
CA ARG A 170 4.02 -2.25 5.52
C ARG A 170 5.49 -2.52 5.84
N LEU A 171 6.15 -1.68 6.64
CA LEU A 171 7.53 -1.93 7.08
C LEU A 171 7.63 -3.01 8.15
N ASN A 172 6.58 -3.19 8.94
CA ASN A 172 6.51 -4.22 9.99
C ASN A 172 5.96 -5.55 9.44
N ASN A 173 5.71 -5.63 8.14
CA ASN A 173 5.27 -6.86 7.48
C ASN A 173 6.43 -7.87 7.41
N PRO A 174 6.29 -9.09 7.94
CA PRO A 174 7.38 -10.07 7.99
C PRO A 174 7.79 -10.62 6.62
N MET A 175 6.99 -10.40 5.57
CA MET A 175 7.31 -10.80 4.20
C MET A 175 7.66 -9.61 3.32
N TRP A 176 6.94 -8.49 3.46
CA TRP A 176 7.00 -7.33 2.56
C TRP A 176 7.74 -6.13 3.15
N GLY A 177 8.17 -6.21 4.42
CA GLY A 177 8.97 -5.19 5.09
C GLY A 177 10.47 -5.38 4.81
N ARG A 178 11.28 -5.42 5.88
CA ARG A 178 12.74 -5.52 5.77
C ARG A 178 13.19 -6.88 5.23
N GLU A 179 12.45 -7.94 5.50
CA GLU A 179 12.76 -9.31 5.09
C GLU A 179 12.86 -9.44 3.56
N MET A 180 11.95 -8.82 2.80
CA MET A 180 12.02 -8.78 1.34
C MET A 180 13.36 -8.23 0.85
N ILE A 181 13.86 -7.19 1.52
CA ILE A 181 15.08 -6.47 1.14
C ILE A 181 16.31 -7.31 1.42
N TYR A 182 16.33 -8.01 2.56
CA TYR A 182 17.39 -8.98 2.88
C TYR A 182 17.42 -10.15 1.89
N GLN A 183 16.25 -10.68 1.49
CA GLN A 183 16.20 -11.73 0.47
C GLN A 183 16.68 -11.24 -0.89
N ASN A 184 16.31 -10.03 -1.30
CA ASN A 184 16.80 -9.45 -2.55
C ASN A 184 18.31 -9.22 -2.53
N MET A 185 18.86 -8.81 -1.39
CA MET A 185 20.30 -8.69 -1.19
C MET A 185 21.00 -10.05 -1.34
N LYS A 186 20.53 -11.09 -0.65
CA LYS A 186 21.06 -12.45 -0.74
C LYS A 186 20.99 -13.00 -2.17
N ALA A 187 19.90 -12.71 -2.88
CA ALA A 187 19.70 -13.12 -4.27
C ALA A 187 20.46 -12.25 -5.30
N ASN A 188 21.33 -11.33 -4.86
CA ASN A 188 22.05 -10.38 -5.72
C ASN A 188 21.12 -9.59 -6.68
N SER A 189 19.94 -9.23 -6.18
CA SER A 189 18.90 -8.52 -6.93
C SER A 189 18.56 -7.15 -6.30
N PHE A 190 19.40 -6.66 -5.40
CA PHE A 190 19.20 -5.37 -4.75
C PHE A 190 19.24 -4.22 -5.79
N PRO A 191 18.17 -3.42 -5.93
CA PRO A 191 18.07 -2.39 -6.97
C PRO A 191 18.93 -1.16 -6.65
N GLY A 192 19.42 -0.49 -7.70
CA GLY A 192 19.94 0.88 -7.58
C GLY A 192 18.83 1.88 -7.22
N LEU A 193 19.21 3.02 -6.64
CA LEU A 193 18.26 4.06 -6.22
C LEU A 193 17.47 4.63 -7.40
N ASP A 194 18.16 4.95 -8.49
CA ASP A 194 17.57 5.42 -9.74
C ASP A 194 16.54 4.44 -10.30
N TYR A 195 16.86 3.15 -10.30
CA TYR A 195 15.97 2.10 -10.76
C TYR A 195 14.74 1.97 -9.84
N ALA A 196 14.93 2.02 -8.51
CA ALA A 196 13.82 1.99 -7.56
C ALA A 196 12.86 3.19 -7.73
N LEU A 197 13.41 4.38 -8.03
CA LEU A 197 12.64 5.60 -8.28
C LEU A 197 12.00 5.66 -9.67
N SER A 198 12.48 4.88 -10.64
CA SER A 198 11.95 4.87 -12.01
C SER A 198 10.50 4.32 -12.11
N VAL A 199 10.04 3.60 -11.07
CA VAL A 199 8.75 2.91 -11.03
C VAL A 199 8.53 2.07 -12.29
N SER A 200 9.57 1.31 -12.68
CA SER A 200 9.52 0.47 -13.86
C SER A 200 8.34 -0.49 -13.79
N ARG A 201 7.45 -0.42 -14.80
CA ARG A 201 6.31 -1.33 -14.93
C ARG A 201 6.72 -2.77 -15.27
N GLU A 202 7.99 -2.96 -15.57
CA GLU A 202 8.59 -4.20 -16.04
C GLU A 202 9.25 -5.01 -14.91
N ASP A 203 9.34 -4.47 -13.69
CA ASP A 203 9.94 -5.18 -12.56
C ASP A 203 8.95 -6.15 -11.88
N TYR A 204 9.38 -7.39 -11.63
CA TYR A 204 8.57 -8.44 -11.01
C TYR A 204 8.16 -8.13 -9.55
N ARG A 205 8.82 -7.19 -8.88
CA ARG A 205 8.46 -6.68 -7.54
C ARG A 205 7.35 -5.62 -7.63
N GLY A 206 7.02 -5.17 -8.85
CA GLY A 206 6.00 -4.17 -9.11
C GLY A 206 6.25 -2.89 -8.32
N GLY A 207 5.19 -2.35 -7.71
CA GLY A 207 5.30 -1.14 -6.89
C GLY A 207 6.19 -1.27 -5.65
N ALA A 208 6.55 -2.48 -5.20
CA ALA A 208 7.30 -2.64 -3.95
C ALA A 208 8.66 -1.92 -3.93
N LEU A 209 9.24 -1.62 -5.09
CA LEU A 209 10.46 -0.81 -5.20
C LEU A 209 10.23 0.67 -4.79
N TYR A 210 9.18 1.29 -5.33
CA TYR A 210 8.86 2.68 -5.01
C TYR A 210 8.20 2.85 -3.64
N TYR A 211 7.47 1.83 -3.19
CA TYR A 211 6.78 1.83 -1.90
C TYR A 211 7.69 1.29 -0.78
N ASN A 212 7.77 -0.03 -0.62
CA ASN A 212 8.41 -0.69 0.52
C ASN A 212 9.92 -0.43 0.60
N TYR A 213 10.61 -0.41 -0.54
CA TYR A 213 12.06 -0.14 -0.59
C TYR A 213 12.38 1.30 -0.18
N MET A 214 11.73 2.27 -0.80
CA MET A 214 11.94 3.69 -0.45
C MET A 214 11.51 3.99 0.99
N ALA A 215 10.45 3.35 1.49
CA ALA A 215 10.06 3.44 2.89
C ALA A 215 11.10 2.85 3.85
N SER A 216 11.75 1.74 3.48
CA SER A 216 12.78 1.13 4.31
C SER A 216 14.07 1.93 4.31
N PHE A 217 14.40 2.55 3.17
CA PHE A 217 15.48 3.53 3.12
C PHE A 217 15.16 4.78 3.93
N TYR A 218 13.91 5.27 3.88
CA TYR A 218 13.44 6.37 4.73
C TYR A 218 13.55 6.02 6.23
N ASP A 219 13.13 4.82 6.63
CA ASP A 219 13.28 4.30 7.99
C ASP A 219 14.76 4.23 8.42
N TYR A 220 15.67 3.83 7.52
CA TYR A 220 17.11 3.90 7.76
C TYR A 220 17.58 5.33 8.07
N LEU A 221 17.12 6.33 7.29
CA LEU A 221 17.46 7.73 7.55
C LEU A 221 16.95 8.18 8.92
N VAL A 222 15.72 7.81 9.29
CA VAL A 222 15.18 8.12 10.62
C VAL A 222 15.98 7.43 11.73
N ARG A 223 16.36 6.15 11.58
CA ARG A 223 17.14 5.43 12.59
C ARG A 223 18.55 5.98 12.76
N ARG A 224 19.19 6.40 11.66
CA ARG A 224 20.58 6.89 11.66
C ARG A 224 20.70 8.34 12.08
N PHE A 225 19.82 9.22 11.60
CA PHE A 225 19.92 10.66 11.79
C PHE A 225 18.84 11.25 12.70
N GLY A 226 17.81 10.47 13.03
CA GLY A 226 16.67 10.92 13.84
C GLY A 226 15.58 11.58 13.00
N ILE A 227 14.37 11.62 13.57
CA ILE A 227 13.18 12.18 12.91
C ILE A 227 13.34 13.69 12.61
N GLU A 228 14.06 14.43 13.45
CA GLU A 228 14.27 15.87 13.27
C GLU A 228 15.13 16.18 12.03
N SER A 229 16.15 15.37 11.71
CA SER A 229 16.89 15.52 10.46
C SER A 229 16.01 15.26 9.23
N VAL A 230 15.08 14.32 9.31
CA VAL A 230 14.16 14.05 8.20
C VAL A 230 13.13 15.17 8.03
N LYS A 231 12.65 15.77 9.12
CA LYS A 231 11.85 17.01 9.05
C LYS A 231 12.64 18.17 8.46
N GLU A 232 13.92 18.30 8.82
CA GLU A 232 14.80 19.29 8.21
C GLU A 232 14.91 19.04 6.71
N PHE A 233 15.08 17.79 6.26
CA PHE A 233 15.04 17.45 4.84
C PHE A 233 13.74 17.92 4.17
N HIS A 234 12.58 17.63 4.76
CA HIS A 234 11.29 18.12 4.22
C HIS A 234 11.21 19.65 4.18
N GLY A 235 11.61 20.33 5.25
CA GLY A 235 11.64 21.80 5.32
C GLY A 235 12.55 22.39 4.24
N GLN A 236 13.72 21.81 4.06
CA GLN A 236 14.70 22.19 3.05
C GLN A 236 14.18 21.95 1.61
N VAL A 237 13.44 20.88 1.35
CA VAL A 237 12.76 20.68 0.05
C VAL A 237 11.64 21.71 -0.14
N SER A 238 10.82 21.95 0.89
CA SER A 238 9.62 22.80 0.82
C SER A 238 9.86 24.24 0.35
N GLY A 239 11.04 24.79 0.64
CA GLY A 239 11.39 26.19 0.34
C GLY A 239 12.14 26.39 -0.97
N ARG A 240 12.44 25.30 -1.70
CA ARG A 240 13.26 25.34 -2.92
C ARG A 240 12.45 25.04 -4.17
N LEU A 241 12.95 25.50 -5.32
CA LEU A 241 12.33 25.15 -6.59
C LEU A 241 12.46 23.63 -6.83
N PRO A 242 11.45 22.98 -7.43
CA PRO A 242 11.28 21.52 -7.41
C PRO A 242 12.50 20.70 -7.89
N VAL A 243 13.35 21.24 -8.76
CA VAL A 243 14.51 20.52 -9.34
C VAL A 243 15.80 20.64 -8.51
N PHE A 244 16.01 21.76 -7.82
CA PHE A 244 17.26 22.01 -7.06
C PHE A 244 17.13 21.66 -5.57
N GLY A 245 15.90 21.36 -5.12
CA GLY A 245 15.55 21.13 -3.73
C GLY A 245 16.20 19.87 -3.13
N PRO A 246 15.93 18.67 -3.67
CA PRO A 246 16.26 17.42 -3.00
C PRO A 246 17.77 17.17 -2.78
N ILE A 247 18.61 17.48 -3.77
CA ILE A 247 20.07 17.22 -3.70
C ILE A 247 20.74 18.06 -2.60
N ASN A 248 20.37 19.34 -2.49
CA ASN A 248 20.92 20.20 -1.46
C ASN A 248 20.27 19.93 -0.10
N ALA A 249 18.99 19.56 -0.08
CA ALA A 249 18.28 19.23 1.15
C ALA A 249 18.93 18.03 1.86
N SER A 250 19.31 16.98 1.14
CA SER A 250 19.94 15.80 1.77
C SER A 250 21.30 16.14 2.39
N LYS A 251 22.13 16.94 1.70
CA LYS A 251 23.44 17.36 2.23
C LYS A 251 23.31 18.21 3.50
N ILE A 252 22.27 19.04 3.59
CA ILE A 252 22.02 19.85 4.79
C ILE A 252 21.49 18.99 5.93
N ALA A 253 20.50 18.13 5.65
CA ALA A 253 19.81 17.35 6.67
C ALA A 253 20.63 16.16 7.21
N PHE A 254 21.42 15.53 6.34
CA PHE A 254 22.10 14.25 6.60
C PHE A 254 23.62 14.32 6.41
N GLY A 255 24.15 15.43 5.88
CA GLY A 255 25.58 15.58 5.59
C GLY A 255 26.06 14.91 4.30
N GLU A 256 25.18 14.24 3.54
CA GLU A 256 25.54 13.48 2.33
C GLU A 256 24.41 13.49 1.28
N ALA A 257 24.75 13.18 0.03
CA ALA A 257 23.80 12.93 -1.05
C ALA A 257 23.03 11.62 -0.83
N LEU A 258 21.79 11.55 -1.33
CA LEU A 258 20.96 10.36 -1.18
C LEU A 258 21.58 9.09 -1.80
N ASP A 259 22.34 9.20 -2.90
CA ASP A 259 23.04 8.06 -3.49
C ASP A 259 24.08 7.46 -2.53
N GLY A 260 24.85 8.31 -1.83
CA GLY A 260 25.81 7.89 -0.82
C GLY A 260 25.11 7.20 0.35
N LEU A 261 24.06 7.84 0.87
CA LEU A 261 23.26 7.29 1.97
C LEU A 261 22.56 5.98 1.59
N TYR A 262 22.15 5.82 0.33
CA TYR A 262 21.55 4.58 -0.17
C TYR A 262 22.59 3.46 -0.24
N ASN A 263 23.84 3.77 -0.57
CA ASN A 263 24.94 2.80 -0.49
C ASN A 263 25.25 2.42 0.96
N ASP A 264 25.31 3.38 1.88
CA ASP A 264 25.46 3.09 3.31
C ASP A 264 24.33 2.18 3.82
N TRP A 265 23.09 2.45 3.40
CA TRP A 265 21.94 1.60 3.72
C TRP A 265 22.07 0.20 3.10
N LYS A 266 22.52 0.11 1.85
CA LYS A 266 22.79 -1.18 1.18
C LYS A 266 23.84 -1.99 1.93
N GLU A 267 24.88 -1.36 2.47
CA GLU A 267 25.88 -2.02 3.32
C GLU A 267 25.27 -2.54 4.63
N GLU A 268 24.45 -1.74 5.31
CA GLU A 268 23.70 -2.18 6.50
C GLU A 268 22.82 -3.40 6.18
N VAL A 269 22.06 -3.35 5.09
CA VAL A 269 21.25 -4.47 4.61
C VAL A 269 22.13 -5.70 4.33
N GLY A 270 23.30 -5.51 3.74
CA GLY A 270 24.26 -6.59 3.46
C GLY A 270 24.71 -7.31 4.72
N ILE A 271 25.03 -6.55 5.77
CA ILE A 271 25.40 -7.08 7.07
C ILE A 271 24.22 -7.83 7.70
N GLU A 272 23.04 -7.25 7.70
CA GLU A 272 21.82 -7.86 8.27
C GLU A 272 21.42 -9.13 7.52
N ALA A 273 21.57 -9.16 6.19
CA ALA A 273 21.27 -10.32 5.36
C ALA A 273 22.18 -11.53 5.68
N THR A 274 23.33 -11.34 6.32
CA THR A 274 24.20 -12.45 6.77
C THR A 274 23.51 -13.35 7.81
N LYS A 275 22.49 -12.85 8.51
CA LYS A 275 21.66 -13.65 9.44
C LYS A 275 21.00 -14.86 8.76
N TYR A 276 20.78 -14.78 7.44
CA TYR A 276 20.19 -15.86 6.65
C TYR A 276 21.22 -16.83 6.07
N ALA A 277 22.53 -16.57 6.24
CA ALA A 277 23.60 -17.41 5.66
C ALA A 277 23.65 -18.82 6.27
N THR A 278 23.13 -19.00 7.48
CA THR A 278 23.11 -20.30 8.19
C THR A 278 21.79 -21.06 8.00
N LEU A 279 20.78 -20.44 7.39
CA LEU A 279 19.50 -21.06 7.15
C LEU A 279 19.55 -21.96 5.91
N THR A 280 18.90 -23.12 5.98
CA THR A 280 18.72 -23.98 4.81
C THR A 280 17.72 -23.33 3.86
N GLU A 281 18.18 -22.98 2.66
CA GLU A 281 17.31 -22.50 1.61
C GLU A 281 16.44 -23.65 1.09
N VAL A 282 15.12 -23.47 1.20
CA VAL A 282 14.13 -24.47 0.80
C VAL A 282 13.70 -24.28 -0.65
N ARG A 283 13.38 -23.04 -1.02
CA ARG A 283 12.92 -22.68 -2.37
C ARG A 283 13.24 -21.23 -2.68
N THR A 284 13.76 -20.98 -3.88
CA THR A 284 13.89 -19.65 -4.47
C THR A 284 12.98 -19.56 -5.69
N VAL A 285 12.11 -18.55 -5.73
CA VAL A 285 11.26 -18.24 -6.89
C VAL A 285 11.89 -17.06 -7.62
N ALA A 286 12.86 -17.36 -8.49
CA ALA A 286 13.56 -16.33 -9.27
C ALA A 286 12.58 -15.56 -10.17
N ASN A 287 12.74 -14.24 -10.26
CA ASN A 287 11.84 -13.35 -10.99
C ASN A 287 10.36 -13.57 -10.63
N GLY A 288 10.08 -13.85 -9.36
CA GLY A 288 8.76 -14.25 -8.91
C GLY A 288 8.42 -13.82 -7.50
N GLN A 289 7.21 -14.19 -7.08
CA GLN A 289 6.66 -13.86 -5.78
C GLN A 289 5.98 -15.08 -5.18
N ILE A 290 6.14 -15.27 -3.86
CA ILE A 290 5.30 -16.14 -3.05
C ILE A 290 4.17 -15.28 -2.47
N PHE A 291 2.92 -15.68 -2.69
CA PHE A 291 1.73 -14.89 -2.36
C PHE A 291 1.13 -15.23 -1.00
N ASP A 292 1.05 -16.52 -0.68
CA ASP A 292 0.56 -17.03 0.59
C ASP A 292 1.17 -18.40 0.88
N MET A 293 1.16 -18.80 2.15
CA MET A 293 1.61 -20.12 2.58
C MET A 293 0.83 -20.59 3.81
N THR A 294 0.64 -21.90 3.91
CA THR A 294 -0.02 -22.53 5.05
C THR A 294 0.69 -23.81 5.44
N LYS A 295 0.73 -24.08 6.74
CA LYS A 295 1.23 -25.34 7.29
C LYS A 295 0.32 -26.51 6.85
N THR A 296 0.93 -27.65 6.56
CA THR A 296 0.27 -28.95 6.39
C THR A 296 0.67 -29.90 7.52
N GLU A 297 0.18 -31.14 7.51
CA GLU A 297 0.57 -32.15 8.49
C GLU A 297 2.09 -32.41 8.51
N ASN A 298 2.72 -32.41 7.33
CA ASN A 298 4.12 -32.83 7.15
C ASN A 298 5.02 -31.74 6.54
N GLY A 299 4.55 -30.49 6.45
CA GLY A 299 5.32 -29.42 5.83
C GLY A 299 4.54 -28.13 5.59
N VAL A 300 4.77 -27.50 4.43
CA VAL A 300 4.20 -26.21 4.04
C VAL A 300 3.75 -26.24 2.59
N VAL A 301 2.54 -25.74 2.34
CA VAL A 301 2.04 -25.45 1.00
C VAL A 301 2.12 -23.95 0.74
N PHE A 302 2.61 -23.54 -0.42
CA PHE A 302 2.73 -22.14 -0.81
C PHE A 302 2.29 -21.89 -2.25
N SER A 303 1.73 -20.71 -2.48
CA SER A 303 1.30 -20.19 -3.78
C SER A 303 2.36 -19.26 -4.33
N TYR A 304 2.74 -19.43 -5.58
CA TYR A 304 3.73 -18.57 -6.23
C TYR A 304 3.35 -18.18 -7.65
N SER A 305 4.05 -17.17 -8.16
CA SER A 305 4.08 -16.88 -9.59
C SER A 305 5.47 -16.45 -10.01
N ILE A 306 5.90 -16.90 -11.18
CA ILE A 306 7.10 -16.47 -11.88
C ILE A 306 6.67 -15.58 -13.02
N PHE A 307 7.29 -14.41 -13.11
CA PHE A 307 7.09 -13.45 -14.19
C PHE A 307 8.14 -13.71 -15.26
N GLY A 308 7.78 -13.49 -16.53
CA GLY A 308 8.73 -13.70 -17.63
C GLY A 308 9.86 -12.68 -17.57
N GLU A 309 10.73 -12.71 -18.57
CA GLU A 309 11.70 -11.63 -18.73
C GLU A 309 11.00 -10.26 -18.76
N VAL A 310 11.76 -9.25 -18.35
CA VAL A 310 11.40 -7.84 -18.07
C VAL A 310 10.39 -7.25 -19.08
N SER A 311 10.29 -7.76 -20.31
CA SER A 311 9.30 -7.35 -21.32
C SER A 311 7.87 -7.88 -21.16
N SER A 312 7.59 -8.83 -20.25
CA SER A 312 6.24 -9.43 -20.11
C SER A 312 5.34 -8.65 -19.14
N TRP A 313 4.88 -7.51 -19.63
CA TRP A 313 4.04 -6.49 -18.99
C TRP A 313 2.72 -6.99 -18.36
N ASN A 314 2.27 -8.22 -18.60
CA ASN A 314 0.99 -8.69 -18.08
C ASN A 314 0.88 -10.21 -18.10
N GLY A 315 1.10 -10.83 -16.95
CA GLY A 315 0.92 -12.26 -16.77
C GLY A 315 2.21 -12.94 -16.33
N SER A 316 2.11 -13.65 -15.22
CA SER A 316 3.08 -14.68 -14.85
C SER A 316 3.14 -15.75 -15.92
N VAL A 317 4.35 -16.11 -16.35
CA VAL A 317 4.60 -17.22 -17.28
C VAL A 317 4.37 -18.57 -16.60
N GLU A 318 4.53 -18.61 -15.28
CA GLU A 318 4.23 -19.78 -14.46
C GLU A 318 3.53 -19.35 -13.17
N ARG A 319 2.46 -20.06 -12.83
CA ARG A 319 1.72 -19.91 -11.56
C ARG A 319 1.56 -21.27 -10.96
N GLY A 320 1.58 -21.38 -9.64
CA GLY A 320 1.04 -22.59 -9.05
C GLY A 320 1.17 -22.69 -7.55
N ILE A 321 0.85 -23.89 -7.10
CA ILE A 321 0.91 -24.30 -5.70
C ILE A 321 1.90 -25.45 -5.60
N GLU A 322 2.87 -25.30 -4.70
CA GLU A 322 3.85 -26.34 -4.36
C GLU A 322 3.73 -26.69 -2.87
N GLU A 323 3.96 -27.97 -2.56
CA GLU A 323 4.15 -28.46 -1.20
C GLU A 323 5.62 -28.75 -0.99
N TYR A 324 6.17 -28.23 0.10
CA TYR A 324 7.44 -28.65 0.65
C TYR A 324 7.17 -29.56 1.85
N VAL A 325 7.78 -30.74 1.85
CA VAL A 325 7.69 -31.72 2.95
C VAL A 325 9.04 -31.82 3.65
N ASP A 326 9.00 -32.02 4.97
CA ASP A 326 10.18 -32.28 5.78
C ASP A 326 11.03 -33.41 5.15
N GLY A 327 12.31 -33.11 4.86
CA GLY A 327 13.21 -34.01 4.13
C GLY A 327 13.59 -33.53 2.72
N GLY A 328 13.17 -32.32 2.32
CA GLY A 328 13.68 -31.65 1.12
C GLY A 328 12.89 -31.95 -0.17
N PHE A 329 11.76 -32.64 -0.07
CA PHE A 329 10.94 -32.99 -1.22
C PHE A 329 9.95 -31.86 -1.53
N SER A 330 10.01 -31.31 -2.75
CA SER A 330 8.99 -30.40 -3.26
C SER A 330 8.10 -31.10 -4.28
N ARG A 331 6.79 -30.88 -4.18
CA ARG A 331 5.80 -31.43 -5.09
C ARG A 331 4.94 -30.32 -5.65
N ARG A 332 4.85 -30.25 -6.97
CA ARG A 332 3.88 -29.42 -7.67
C ARG A 332 2.48 -30.01 -7.51
N LEU A 333 1.54 -29.20 -7.01
CA LEU A 333 0.17 -29.62 -6.71
C LEU A 333 -0.83 -29.07 -7.73
N SER A 334 -0.63 -27.83 -8.18
CA SER A 334 -1.56 -27.15 -9.09
C SER A 334 -0.88 -26.08 -9.93
N ASP A 335 -1.44 -25.79 -11.10
CA ASP A 335 -1.03 -24.69 -11.99
C ASP A 335 -1.83 -23.39 -11.77
N PHE A 336 -2.74 -23.38 -10.80
CA PHE A 336 -3.45 -22.17 -10.39
C PHE A 336 -2.64 -21.41 -9.34
N ASN A 337 -2.58 -20.08 -9.44
CA ASN A 337 -2.18 -19.27 -8.30
C ASN A 337 -3.36 -19.12 -7.33
N ALA A 338 -3.02 -18.90 -6.07
CA ALA A 338 -3.97 -18.58 -5.03
C ALA A 338 -3.57 -17.28 -4.34
N LEU A 339 -4.58 -16.48 -4.01
CA LEU A 339 -4.46 -15.26 -3.21
C LEU A 339 -4.42 -15.58 -1.73
N SER A 340 -5.17 -16.60 -1.33
CA SER A 340 -5.06 -17.19 -0.01
C SER A 340 -5.17 -18.70 -0.09
N LEU A 341 -4.43 -19.36 0.78
CA LEU A 341 -4.40 -20.80 0.97
C LEU A 341 -4.90 -21.17 2.36
N LYS A 342 -5.66 -22.27 2.43
CA LYS A 342 -6.00 -22.98 3.66
C LYS A 342 -5.79 -24.47 3.43
N TRP A 343 -5.38 -25.17 4.48
CA TRP A 343 -5.21 -26.62 4.45
C TRP A 343 -6.06 -27.25 5.56
N HIS A 344 -6.80 -28.31 5.22
CA HIS A 344 -7.56 -29.09 6.20
C HIS A 344 -7.71 -30.54 5.73
N GLU A 345 -7.22 -31.47 6.54
CA GLU A 345 -7.36 -32.93 6.35
C GLU A 345 -6.98 -33.39 4.92
N GLY A 346 -5.84 -32.91 4.42
CA GLY A 346 -5.31 -33.27 3.10
C GLY A 346 -6.00 -32.56 1.91
N ASN A 347 -6.93 -31.64 2.17
CA ASN A 347 -7.51 -30.77 1.15
C ASN A 347 -6.88 -29.39 1.21
N ILE A 348 -6.65 -28.81 0.04
CA ILE A 348 -6.19 -27.43 -0.15
C ILE A 348 -7.40 -26.62 -0.57
N TYR A 349 -7.58 -25.47 0.06
CA TYR A 349 -8.61 -24.52 -0.32
C TYR A 349 -7.92 -23.24 -0.75
N LEU A 350 -8.35 -22.72 -1.90
CA LEU A 350 -7.72 -21.56 -2.53
C LEU A 350 -8.77 -20.52 -2.89
N MET A 351 -8.43 -19.27 -2.67
CA MET A 351 -9.20 -18.13 -3.15
C MET A 351 -8.49 -17.47 -4.33
N THR A 352 -9.23 -17.18 -5.40
CA THR A 352 -8.74 -16.47 -6.58
C THR A 352 -9.56 -15.21 -6.86
N SER A 353 -8.99 -14.28 -7.65
CA SER A 353 -9.69 -13.10 -8.15
C SER A 353 -10.20 -13.34 -9.56
N VAL A 354 -11.45 -12.94 -9.82
CA VAL A 354 -12.00 -12.86 -11.17
C VAL A 354 -12.55 -11.45 -11.40
N THR A 355 -12.02 -10.76 -12.41
CA THR A 355 -12.47 -9.42 -12.79
C THR A 355 -13.22 -9.49 -14.11
N GLU A 356 -14.48 -9.11 -14.10
CA GLU A 356 -15.36 -9.05 -15.27
C GLU A 356 -15.96 -7.65 -15.38
N ARG A 357 -15.82 -6.97 -16.54
CA ARG A 357 -16.45 -5.66 -16.82
C ARG A 357 -16.29 -4.64 -15.67
N ASN A 358 -15.07 -4.50 -15.15
CA ASN A 358 -14.68 -3.62 -14.03
C ASN A 358 -15.20 -4.00 -12.64
N THR A 359 -15.90 -5.13 -12.50
CA THR A 359 -16.29 -5.68 -11.20
C THR A 359 -15.40 -6.85 -10.86
N THR A 360 -14.81 -6.80 -9.67
CA THR A 360 -13.93 -7.84 -9.17
C THR A 360 -14.70 -8.70 -8.17
N SER A 361 -14.70 -10.00 -8.38
CA SER A 361 -15.26 -11.01 -7.47
C SER A 361 -14.18 -11.99 -7.02
N ARG A 362 -14.50 -12.81 -6.01
CA ARG A 362 -13.64 -13.88 -5.54
C ARG A 362 -14.29 -15.23 -5.78
N GLU A 363 -13.47 -16.22 -6.08
CA GLU A 363 -13.87 -17.61 -6.20
C GLU A 363 -13.10 -18.45 -5.18
N ILE A 364 -13.80 -19.35 -4.49
CA ILE A 364 -13.20 -20.29 -3.54
C ILE A 364 -13.28 -21.68 -4.13
N TRP A 365 -12.14 -22.35 -4.18
CA TRP A 365 -12.01 -23.68 -4.74
C TRP A 365 -11.46 -24.64 -3.68
N SER A 366 -11.94 -25.89 -3.70
CA SER A 366 -11.27 -27.01 -3.03
C SER A 366 -10.46 -27.79 -4.05
N HIS A 367 -9.26 -28.17 -3.68
CA HIS A 367 -8.38 -29.03 -4.43
C HIS A 367 -7.88 -30.17 -3.55
N ARG A 368 -8.13 -31.41 -3.98
CA ARG A 368 -7.57 -32.62 -3.37
C ARG A 368 -6.59 -33.25 -4.37
N PRO A 369 -5.27 -33.00 -4.24
CA PRO A 369 -4.28 -33.54 -5.17
C PRO A 369 -4.30 -35.09 -5.19
N PRO A 370 -4.11 -35.74 -6.35
CA PRO A 370 -4.05 -35.18 -7.70
C PRO A 370 -5.41 -35.16 -8.41
N LEU A 371 -6.49 -35.59 -7.75
CA LEU A 371 -7.67 -36.16 -8.41
C LEU A 371 -8.86 -35.21 -8.60
N SER A 372 -8.94 -34.08 -7.88
CA SER A 372 -10.12 -33.20 -8.00
C SER A 372 -9.86 -31.73 -7.69
N VAL A 373 -10.50 -30.86 -8.47
CA VAL A 373 -10.65 -29.41 -8.23
C VAL A 373 -12.14 -29.10 -8.34
N ARG A 374 -12.71 -28.36 -7.38
CA ARG A 374 -14.13 -28.01 -7.34
C ARG A 374 -14.32 -26.58 -6.88
N LEU A 375 -15.10 -25.80 -7.62
CA LEU A 375 -15.58 -24.50 -7.17
C LEU A 375 -16.59 -24.71 -6.02
N LEU A 376 -16.31 -24.11 -4.87
CA LEU A 376 -17.18 -24.14 -3.71
C LEU A 376 -18.13 -22.95 -3.68
N ASP A 377 -17.63 -21.77 -4.05
CA ASP A 377 -18.37 -20.52 -3.93
C ASP A 377 -17.79 -19.40 -4.80
N LYS A 378 -18.62 -18.41 -5.15
CA LYS A 378 -18.25 -17.22 -5.92
C LYS A 378 -19.04 -16.01 -5.44
N GLY A 379 -18.38 -14.87 -5.26
CA GLY A 379 -19.07 -13.62 -4.94
C GLY A 379 -18.16 -12.53 -4.39
N MET A 380 -18.78 -11.63 -3.62
CA MET A 380 -18.11 -10.52 -2.94
C MET A 380 -17.55 -11.05 -1.61
N ILE A 381 -16.42 -11.73 -1.67
CA ILE A 381 -15.80 -12.40 -0.53
C ILE A 381 -14.52 -11.64 -0.15
N THR A 382 -14.30 -11.45 1.14
CA THR A 382 -13.13 -10.72 1.66
C THR A 382 -12.10 -11.65 2.28
N ALA A 383 -12.57 -12.68 2.98
CA ALA A 383 -11.76 -13.71 3.60
C ALA A 383 -12.53 -15.03 3.62
N PHE A 384 -11.84 -16.12 3.90
CA PHE A 384 -12.48 -17.41 4.15
C PHE A 384 -11.62 -18.26 5.08
N ASP A 385 -12.25 -19.24 5.72
CA ASP A 385 -11.58 -20.28 6.49
C ASP A 385 -12.33 -21.61 6.41
N ILE A 386 -11.70 -22.68 6.88
CA ILE A 386 -12.27 -24.02 6.97
C ILE A 386 -12.34 -24.44 8.44
N TYR A 387 -13.54 -24.45 8.99
CA TYR A 387 -13.78 -24.86 10.37
C TYR A 387 -14.55 -26.17 10.41
N ASN A 388 -13.95 -27.22 11.01
CA ASN A 388 -14.52 -28.57 11.07
C ASN A 388 -14.98 -29.07 9.69
N GLY A 389 -14.14 -28.90 8.67
CA GLY A 389 -14.42 -29.32 7.29
C GLY A 389 -15.47 -28.48 6.55
N ARG A 390 -15.94 -27.36 7.13
CA ARG A 390 -16.95 -26.48 6.52
C ARG A 390 -16.34 -25.13 6.14
N LEU A 391 -16.72 -24.65 4.95
CA LEU A 391 -16.36 -23.33 4.47
C LEU A 391 -17.08 -22.24 5.30
N ILE A 392 -16.30 -21.31 5.83
CA ILE A 392 -16.74 -20.05 6.46
C ILE A 392 -16.17 -18.90 5.62
N LYS A 393 -16.96 -17.86 5.36
CA LYS A 393 -16.60 -16.71 4.54
C LYS A 393 -17.09 -15.41 5.15
#